data_AF-A0A2D9HUA7-F1
#
_entry.id   AF-A0A2D9HUA7-F1
#
_cell.length_a   1.000
_cell.length_b   1.000
_cell.length_c   1.000
_cell.angle_alpha   90.00
_cell.angle_beta   90.00
_cell.angle_gamma   90.00
#
_symmetry.space_group_name_H-M   'P 1'
#
loop_
_entity.id
_entity.type
_entity.pdbx_description
1 polymer ?
#
loop_
_entity_poly.entity_id
_entity_poly.type
_entity_poly.pdbx_seq_one_letter_code
_entity_poly.pdbx_strand_id
1 'polypeptide(L)'
;MSESDSENIRPLIRESFFYAPEIIEDIQAKAELGRYRLRGYGTLRKLPSFDDLTFITSGLSRVPLEGYRESCSTKTTIGARNASEPLELETPIYITGMSYGALSKTAKVALGKAASSIGTMTVTGDGGMLLEEREASNLLMYQVLPSRYGFNPDHLKQADALEIVIGQGAKPGTGGLLMGL
;
A
#
# COMPACT_ATOMS: atom_id res chain seq x y z
N MET A 1 -32.87 -35.35 -7.35
CA MET A 1 -31.97 -35.18 -8.52
C MET A 1 -31.11 -33.98 -8.17
N SER A 2 -29.83 -34.25 -7.93
CA SER A 2 -28.86 -33.45 -7.19
C SER A 2 -28.72 -32.02 -7.69
N GLU A 3 -28.88 -31.07 -6.77
CA GLU A 3 -28.26 -29.74 -6.87
C GLU A 3 -26.76 -29.96 -7.13
N SER A 4 -26.29 -29.43 -8.25
CA SER A 4 -24.87 -29.43 -8.59
C SER A 4 -24.15 -28.60 -7.55
N ASP A 5 -23.39 -29.28 -6.68
CA ASP A 5 -22.40 -28.69 -5.80
C ASP A 5 -21.59 -27.65 -6.59
N SER A 6 -21.86 -26.38 -6.35
CA SER A 6 -20.92 -25.32 -6.68
C SER A 6 -19.71 -25.59 -5.78
N GLU A 7 -18.76 -26.38 -6.30
CA GLU A 7 -17.49 -26.61 -5.64
C GLU A 7 -16.99 -25.24 -5.18
N ASN A 8 -16.87 -25.11 -3.86
CA ASN A 8 -16.33 -23.95 -3.21
C ASN A 8 -14.84 -23.95 -3.59
N ILE A 9 -14.51 -23.39 -4.76
CA ILE A 9 -13.15 -23.28 -5.26
C ILE A 9 -12.46 -22.33 -4.30
N ARG A 10 -11.88 -22.88 -3.22
CA ARG A 10 -10.93 -22.15 -2.41
C ARG A 10 -9.86 -21.66 -3.39
N PRO A 11 -9.60 -20.35 -3.46
CA PRO A 11 -8.54 -19.86 -4.34
C PRO A 11 -7.28 -20.65 -4.00
N LEU A 12 -6.68 -21.28 -5.02
CA LEU A 12 -5.44 -22.03 -4.87
C LEU A 12 -4.42 -21.10 -4.20
N ILE A 13 -4.09 -21.40 -2.94
CA ILE A 13 -3.09 -20.62 -2.20
C ILE A 13 -1.77 -20.86 -2.92
N ARG A 14 -1.32 -19.86 -3.66
CA ARG A 14 -0.05 -19.92 -4.37
C ARG A 14 1.06 -19.97 -3.33
N GLU A 15 1.93 -20.97 -3.42
CA GLU A 15 3.09 -21.07 -2.54
C GLU A 15 3.96 -19.81 -2.66
N SER A 16 4.36 -19.27 -1.51
CA SER A 16 5.29 -18.15 -1.41
C SER A 16 6.53 -18.58 -0.66
N PHE A 17 7.68 -18.10 -1.10
CA PHE A 17 8.94 -18.33 -0.41
C PHE A 17 8.99 -17.67 0.98
N PHE A 18 8.30 -16.53 1.14
CA PHE A 18 8.33 -15.74 2.37
C PHE A 18 7.10 -15.94 3.25
N TYR A 19 5.92 -16.03 2.65
CA TYR A 19 4.66 -16.11 3.39
C TYR A 19 4.18 -17.56 3.49
N ALA A 20 3.98 -18.02 4.72
CA ALA A 20 3.36 -19.32 4.96
C ALA A 20 1.93 -19.34 4.38
N PRO A 21 1.43 -20.49 3.89
CA PRO A 21 0.10 -20.60 3.29
C PRO A 21 -1.02 -20.03 4.16
N GLU A 22 -0.91 -20.19 5.49
CA GLU A 22 -1.90 -19.71 6.47
C GLU A 22 -1.94 -18.18 6.53
N ILE A 23 -0.82 -17.51 6.28
CA ILE A 23 -0.75 -16.04 6.21
C ILE A 23 -1.41 -15.53 4.94
N ILE A 24 -1.19 -16.21 3.82
CA ILE A 24 -1.80 -15.85 2.53
C ILE A 24 -3.32 -16.03 2.61
N GLU A 25 -3.78 -17.15 3.17
CA GLU A 25 -5.20 -17.41 3.42
C GLU A 25 -5.81 -16.29 4.29
N ASP A 26 -5.12 -15.90 5.36
CA ASP A 26 -5.60 -14.87 6.27
C ASP A 26 -5.70 -13.49 5.61
N ILE A 27 -4.71 -13.12 4.78
CA ILE A 27 -4.75 -11.87 3.99
C ILE A 27 -5.94 -11.89 3.02
N GLN A 28 -6.14 -12.99 2.30
CA GLN A 28 -7.25 -13.12 1.35
C GLN A 28 -8.61 -13.07 2.05
N ALA A 29 -8.76 -13.81 3.15
CA ALA A 29 -9.99 -13.80 3.94
C ALA A 29 -10.30 -12.40 4.51
N LYS A 30 -9.29 -11.66 4.98
CA LYS A 30 -9.47 -10.27 5.44
C LYS A 30 -9.91 -9.35 4.30
N ALA A 31 -9.33 -9.51 3.12
CA ALA A 31 -9.69 -8.72 1.94
C ALA A 31 -11.14 -8.99 1.49
N GLU A 32 -11.61 -10.23 1.55
CA GLU A 32 -13.00 -10.59 1.21
C GLU A 32 -14.00 -10.15 2.27
N LEU A 33 -13.69 -10.36 3.56
CA LEU A 33 -14.60 -10.06 4.66
C LEU A 33 -14.67 -8.58 5.02
N GLY A 34 -13.63 -7.81 4.69
CA GLY A 34 -13.50 -6.40 5.11
C GLY A 34 -13.39 -6.22 6.63
N ARG A 35 -13.04 -7.29 7.37
CA ARG A 35 -12.94 -7.31 8.84
C ARG A 35 -11.67 -8.03 9.27
N TYR A 36 -11.13 -7.64 10.42
CA TYR A 36 -10.03 -8.38 11.02
C TYR A 36 -10.54 -9.72 11.58
N ARG A 37 -9.79 -10.80 11.32
CA ARG A 37 -10.01 -12.09 12.00
C ARG A 37 -9.30 -12.04 13.35
N LEU A 38 -10.05 -12.17 14.45
CA LEU A 38 -9.47 -12.42 15.77
C LEU A 38 -8.81 -13.80 15.76
N ARG A 39 -7.47 -13.86 15.86
CA ARG A 39 -6.69 -15.11 15.91
C ARG A 39 -5.56 -14.98 16.93
N GLY A 40 -5.27 -16.08 17.63
CA GLY A 40 -4.28 -16.13 18.71
C GLY A 40 -2.90 -16.67 18.32
N TYR A 41 -2.53 -16.68 17.04
CA TYR A 41 -1.27 -17.30 16.59
C TYR A 41 -0.23 -16.27 16.17
N GLY A 42 0.82 -16.16 16.98
CA GLY A 42 2.13 -15.60 16.62
C GLY A 42 3.13 -16.72 16.35
N THR A 43 4.10 -16.48 15.46
CA THR A 43 5.18 -17.41 15.15
C THR A 43 6.12 -17.60 16.35
N LEU A 44 6.63 -18.83 16.57
CA LEU A 44 7.64 -19.11 17.61
C LEU A 44 9.07 -18.70 17.19
N ARG A 45 9.26 -18.22 15.96
CA ARG A 45 10.56 -17.87 15.40
C ARG A 45 10.88 -16.39 15.70
N LYS A 46 12.00 -16.12 16.37
CA LYS A 46 12.50 -14.75 16.58
C LYS A 46 12.99 -14.16 15.26
N LEU A 47 12.21 -13.25 14.69
CA LEU A 47 12.65 -12.29 13.67
C LEU A 47 12.71 -10.91 14.34
N PRO A 48 13.58 -9.98 13.92
CA PRO A 48 13.43 -8.59 14.30
C PRO A 48 12.04 -8.13 13.87
N SER A 49 11.18 -7.86 14.83
CA SER A 49 9.79 -7.48 14.59
C SER A 49 9.50 -6.21 15.39
N PHE A 50 8.36 -5.58 15.08
CA PHE A 50 7.87 -4.49 15.94
C PHE A 50 7.60 -4.95 17.39
N ASP A 51 7.68 -6.25 17.70
CA ASP A 51 7.56 -6.78 19.07
C ASP A 51 8.76 -6.43 19.96
N ASP A 52 9.90 -6.06 19.36
CA ASP A 52 11.05 -5.52 20.10
C ASP A 52 10.86 -4.03 20.46
N LEU A 53 9.83 -3.36 19.92
CA LEU A 53 9.48 -1.99 20.26
C LEU A 53 8.49 -1.96 21.42
N THR A 54 8.86 -1.27 22.50
CA THR A 54 7.92 -0.96 23.59
C THR A 54 7.40 0.46 23.44
N PHE A 55 6.10 0.61 23.19
CA PHE A 55 5.44 1.91 23.21
C PHE A 55 5.13 2.32 24.66
N ILE A 56 5.66 3.47 25.08
CA ILE A 56 5.36 4.02 26.40
C ILE A 56 4.00 4.72 26.34
N THR A 57 3.06 4.26 27.16
CA THR A 57 1.73 4.88 27.24
C THR A 57 1.82 6.29 27.79
N SER A 58 0.92 7.17 27.35
CA SER A 58 1.01 8.60 27.69
C SER A 58 0.90 8.91 29.18
N GLY A 59 0.41 7.99 30.02
CA GLY A 59 0.06 8.22 31.43
C GLY A 59 1.17 8.77 32.33
N LEU A 60 2.44 8.73 31.92
CA LEU A 60 3.55 9.38 32.65
C LEU A 60 3.76 10.85 32.27
N SER A 61 3.40 11.27 31.05
CA SER A 61 3.70 12.60 30.50
C SER A 61 2.46 13.44 30.17
N ARG A 62 1.32 12.81 29.84
CA ARG A 62 0.04 13.47 29.52
C ARG A 62 -1.15 12.52 29.68
N VAL A 63 -2.32 13.08 29.96
CA VAL A 63 -3.57 12.29 30.00
C VAL A 63 -3.86 11.71 28.61
N PRO A 64 -4.24 10.42 28.49
CA PRO A 64 -4.70 9.84 27.23
C PRO A 64 -5.90 10.60 26.67
N LEU A 65 -6.05 10.59 25.34
CA LEU A 65 -7.23 11.18 24.71
C LEU A 65 -8.48 10.43 25.15
N GLU A 66 -9.46 11.15 25.65
CA GLU A 66 -10.77 10.62 25.99
C GLU A 66 -11.67 10.72 24.77
N GLY A 67 -12.05 9.60 24.16
CA GLY A 67 -12.75 9.57 22.87
C GLY A 67 -14.11 10.29 22.81
N TYR A 68 -14.70 10.64 23.96
CA TYR A 68 -15.92 11.46 24.04
C TYR A 68 -15.63 12.96 24.15
N ARG A 69 -14.40 13.36 24.49
CA ARG A 69 -13.96 14.77 24.60
C ARG A 69 -13.21 15.22 23.36
N GLU A 70 -12.37 14.35 22.81
CA GLU A 70 -11.42 14.68 21.76
C GLU A 70 -11.32 13.53 20.75
N SER A 71 -11.28 13.86 19.46
CA SER A 71 -11.07 12.87 18.39
C SER A 71 -9.58 12.64 18.15
N CYS A 72 -9.19 11.37 18.05
CA CYS A 72 -7.86 11.00 17.59
C CYS A 72 -7.83 11.03 16.05
N SER A 73 -7.30 12.11 15.48
CA SER A 73 -7.13 12.22 14.03
C SER A 73 -5.90 11.43 13.56
N THR A 74 -6.10 10.61 12.52
CA THR A 74 -5.02 9.92 11.79
C THR A 74 -4.54 10.70 10.57
N LYS A 75 -5.10 11.89 10.35
CA LYS A 75 -4.78 12.73 9.20
C LYS A 75 -3.29 13.08 9.21
N THR A 76 -2.66 12.92 8.05
CA THR A 76 -1.21 13.08 7.89
C THR A 76 -0.94 14.01 6.72
N THR A 77 -0.18 15.08 6.99
CA THR A 77 0.23 16.05 5.98
C THR A 77 1.68 15.78 5.55
N ILE A 78 1.89 15.55 4.25
CA ILE A 78 3.23 15.40 3.66
C ILE A 78 3.64 16.75 3.06
N GLY A 79 4.85 17.22 3.40
CA GLY A 79 5.38 18.49 2.90
C GLY A 79 5.00 19.72 3.74
N ALA A 80 4.38 19.54 4.91
CA ALA A 80 3.82 20.61 5.75
C ALA A 80 4.75 21.81 6.05
N ARG A 81 6.07 21.62 6.01
CA ARG A 81 7.04 22.69 6.33
C ARG A 81 7.42 23.57 5.13
N ASN A 82 7.55 22.96 3.95
CA ASN A 82 8.26 23.58 2.82
C ASN A 82 7.47 23.56 1.51
N ALA A 83 6.43 22.73 1.39
CA ALA A 83 5.63 22.65 0.18
C ALA A 83 4.62 23.80 0.14
N SER A 84 4.51 24.48 -1.00
CA SER A 84 3.45 25.46 -1.25
C SER A 84 2.06 24.81 -1.27
N GLU A 85 2.00 23.56 -1.74
CA GLU A 85 0.81 22.72 -1.79
C GLU A 85 1.13 21.38 -1.12
N PRO A 86 0.98 21.26 0.21
CA PRO A 86 1.18 20.01 0.94
C PRO A 86 0.12 18.96 0.56
N LEU A 87 0.50 17.69 0.60
CA LEU A 87 -0.46 16.60 0.44
C LEU A 87 -1.13 16.27 1.78
N GLU A 88 -2.45 16.13 1.75
CA GLU A 88 -3.26 15.76 2.91
C GLU A 88 -3.82 14.34 2.73
N LEU A 89 -3.45 13.43 3.64
CA LEU A 89 -3.94 12.06 3.68
C LEU A 89 -4.82 11.87 4.92
N GLU A 90 -5.90 11.11 4.81
CA GLU A 90 -6.76 10.78 5.97
C GLU A 90 -6.11 9.75 6.91
N THR A 91 -5.07 9.05 6.43
CA THR A 91 -4.35 8.03 7.19
C THR A 91 -2.84 8.17 7.03
N PRO A 92 -2.03 7.68 8.00
CA PRO A 92 -0.57 7.75 7.93
C PRO A 92 0.05 6.66 7.05
N ILE A 93 -0.74 6.02 6.18
CA ILE A 93 -0.34 4.89 5.36
C ILE A 93 -0.78 5.17 3.93
N TYR A 94 0.11 4.95 2.95
CA TYR A 94 -0.21 5.01 1.53
C TYR A 94 0.30 3.77 0.80
N ILE A 95 -0.19 3.54 -0.42
CA ILE A 95 0.17 2.37 -1.22
C ILE A 95 1.44 2.68 -2.02
N THR A 96 2.53 1.99 -1.71
CA THR A 96 3.83 2.20 -2.37
C THR A 96 3.84 1.76 -3.84
N GLY A 97 4.87 2.22 -4.55
CA GLY A 97 5.00 2.10 -6.00
C GLY A 97 5.29 0.68 -6.46
N MET A 98 4.43 0.18 -7.34
CA MET A 98 4.67 -1.06 -8.09
C MET A 98 4.35 -0.80 -9.56
N SER A 99 5.32 -1.12 -10.44
CA SER A 99 5.26 -0.77 -11.85
C SER A 99 4.11 -1.49 -12.57
N TYR A 100 3.52 -0.80 -13.55
CA TYR A 100 2.81 -1.49 -14.61
C TYR A 100 3.79 -2.39 -15.36
N GLY A 101 3.42 -3.66 -15.55
CA GLY A 101 4.32 -4.73 -16.00
C GLY A 101 4.65 -5.71 -14.87
N ALA A 102 4.94 -5.21 -13.66
CA ALA A 102 4.98 -6.05 -12.46
C ALA A 102 3.58 -6.34 -11.91
N LEU A 103 2.70 -5.33 -11.99
CA LEU A 103 1.27 -5.48 -11.74
C LEU A 103 0.47 -5.36 -13.04
N SER A 104 -0.68 -6.04 -13.05
CA SER A 104 -1.67 -5.85 -14.11
C SER A 104 -2.34 -4.49 -14.02
N LYS A 105 -2.89 -4.01 -15.14
CA LYS A 105 -3.71 -2.80 -15.19
C LYS A 105 -4.88 -2.85 -14.21
N THR A 106 -5.57 -3.99 -14.14
CA THR A 106 -6.71 -4.19 -13.23
C THR A 106 -6.28 -4.06 -11.77
N ALA A 107 -5.11 -4.58 -11.40
CA ALA A 107 -4.58 -4.43 -10.04
C ALA A 107 -4.31 -2.96 -9.71
N LYS A 108 -3.69 -2.20 -10.61
CA LYS A 108 -3.41 -0.76 -10.39
C LYS A 108 -4.69 0.06 -10.24
N VAL A 109 -5.70 -0.19 -11.08
CA VAL A 109 -7.03 0.45 -10.96
C VAL A 109 -7.71 0.11 -9.64
N ALA A 110 -7.61 -1.16 -9.19
CA ALA A 110 -8.17 -1.58 -7.90
C ALA A 110 -7.49 -0.88 -6.71
N LEU A 111 -6.16 -0.75 -6.74
CA LEU A 111 -5.40 0.01 -5.73
C LEU A 111 -5.80 1.49 -5.72
N GLY A 112 -5.96 2.10 -6.90
CA GLY A 112 -6.43 3.48 -7.03
C GLY A 112 -7.79 3.71 -6.37
N LYS A 113 -8.78 2.86 -6.69
CA LYS A 113 -10.12 2.94 -6.09
C LYS A 113 -10.08 2.74 -4.57
N ALA A 114 -9.28 1.80 -4.09
CA ALA A 114 -9.15 1.54 -2.65
C ALA A 114 -8.49 2.72 -1.92
N ALA A 115 -7.41 3.27 -2.47
CA ALA A 115 -6.73 4.43 -1.91
C ALA A 115 -7.66 5.65 -1.84
N SER A 116 -8.37 5.93 -2.94
CA SER A 116 -9.38 7.00 -3.01
C SER A 116 -10.47 6.83 -1.97
N SER A 117 -10.98 5.60 -1.77
CA SER A 117 -12.03 5.31 -0.80
C SER A 117 -11.57 5.49 0.65
N ILE A 118 -10.30 5.28 0.95
CA ILE A 118 -9.72 5.42 2.29
C ILE A 118 -9.19 6.84 2.53
N GLY A 119 -9.11 7.67 1.48
CA GLY A 119 -8.51 9.01 1.55
C GLY A 119 -6.99 8.96 1.65
N THR A 120 -6.37 7.97 1.01
CA THR A 120 -4.92 7.87 0.87
C THR A 120 -4.49 7.90 -0.60
N MET A 121 -3.20 7.71 -0.86
CA MET A 121 -2.53 7.93 -2.14
C MET A 121 -1.97 6.62 -2.71
N THR A 122 -1.87 6.56 -4.04
CA THR A 122 -1.14 5.54 -4.80
C THR A 122 0.15 6.09 -5.39
N VAL A 123 1.10 5.19 -5.68
CA VAL A 123 2.36 5.53 -6.36
C VAL A 123 2.50 4.70 -7.63
N THR A 124 2.93 5.30 -8.74
CA THR A 124 2.89 4.67 -10.07
C THR A 124 3.82 3.47 -10.23
N GLY A 125 4.97 3.42 -9.56
CA GLY A 125 6.03 2.50 -9.97
C GLY A 125 6.86 3.02 -11.15
N ASP A 126 7.89 2.26 -11.50
CA ASP A 126 8.77 2.46 -12.67
C ASP A 126 8.10 2.17 -14.03
N GLY A 127 6.80 1.82 -14.05
CA GLY A 127 6.08 1.45 -15.28
C GLY A 127 5.41 2.63 -15.98
N GLY A 128 5.53 3.84 -15.42
CA GLY A 128 4.74 4.99 -15.82
C GLY A 128 3.30 4.97 -15.29
N MET A 129 2.56 6.03 -15.61
CA MET A 129 1.17 6.23 -15.21
C MET A 129 0.22 5.68 -16.29
N LEU A 130 -0.78 4.90 -15.87
CA LEU A 130 -1.91 4.52 -16.71
C LEU A 130 -3.04 5.52 -16.53
N LEU A 131 -3.75 5.85 -17.62
CA LEU A 131 -4.88 6.78 -17.57
C LEU A 131 -5.95 6.29 -16.59
N GLU A 132 -6.29 5.00 -16.63
CA GLU A 132 -7.31 4.42 -15.77
C GLU A 132 -6.89 4.34 -14.31
N GLU A 133 -5.58 4.24 -14.02
CA GLU A 133 -5.07 4.35 -12.65
C GLU A 133 -5.18 5.78 -12.14
N ARG A 134 -4.89 6.77 -12.99
CA ARG A 134 -5.03 8.18 -12.63
C ARG A 134 -6.48 8.55 -12.36
N GLU A 135 -7.40 8.13 -13.22
CA GLU A 135 -8.84 8.35 -13.04
C GLU A 135 -9.40 7.68 -11.78
N ALA A 136 -8.82 6.53 -11.39
CA ALA A 136 -9.23 5.81 -10.18
C ALA A 136 -8.67 6.40 -8.88
N SER A 137 -7.58 7.18 -8.94
CA SER A 137 -6.83 7.67 -7.78
C SER A 137 -7.11 9.17 -7.56
N ASN A 138 -7.62 9.54 -6.39
CA ASN A 138 -7.80 10.94 -6.01
C ASN A 138 -6.45 11.64 -5.83
N LEU A 139 -5.53 10.96 -5.12
CA LEU A 139 -4.16 11.38 -4.94
C LEU A 139 -3.23 10.33 -5.55
N LEU A 140 -2.32 10.77 -6.41
CA LEU A 140 -1.37 9.92 -7.10
C LEU A 140 0.01 10.58 -7.16
N MET A 141 1.01 9.86 -6.65
CA MET A 141 2.40 10.24 -6.70
C MET A 141 3.12 9.53 -7.85
N TYR A 142 3.81 10.31 -8.67
CA TYR A 142 4.53 9.80 -9.83
C TYR A 142 5.98 9.49 -9.46
N GLN A 143 6.38 8.24 -9.70
CA GLN A 143 7.70 7.76 -9.34
C GLN A 143 8.70 7.98 -10.48
N VAL A 144 9.82 8.62 -10.17
CA VAL A 144 10.90 8.92 -11.10
C VAL A 144 12.14 8.14 -10.69
N LEU A 145 12.47 7.12 -11.48
CA LEU A 145 13.67 6.32 -11.31
C LEU A 145 14.79 6.77 -12.27
N PRO A 146 16.06 6.46 -11.96
CA PRO A 146 17.18 6.74 -12.87
C PRO A 146 17.04 6.10 -14.26
N SER A 147 16.38 4.94 -14.34
CA SER A 147 16.07 4.20 -15.57
C SER A 147 15.12 4.94 -16.51
N ARG A 148 14.22 5.77 -15.96
CA ARG A 148 13.16 6.50 -16.68
C ARG A 148 12.28 5.58 -17.54
N TYR A 149 12.02 4.35 -17.11
CA TYR A 149 11.05 3.50 -17.79
C TYR A 149 9.65 4.08 -17.65
N GLY A 150 8.87 4.06 -18.75
CA GLY A 150 7.52 4.65 -18.78
C GLY A 150 7.48 6.16 -18.43
N PHE A 151 8.63 6.84 -18.43
CA PHE A 151 8.70 8.26 -18.05
C PHE A 151 8.02 9.12 -19.10
N ASN A 152 7.01 9.88 -18.68
CA ASN A 152 6.30 10.82 -19.54
C ASN A 152 6.17 12.17 -18.81
N PRO A 153 6.80 13.25 -19.32
CA PRO A 153 6.67 14.60 -18.75
C PRO A 153 5.21 15.09 -18.63
N ASP A 154 4.33 14.67 -19.53
CA ASP A 154 2.94 15.08 -19.49
C ASP A 154 2.15 14.34 -18.40
N HIS A 155 2.53 13.10 -18.07
CA HIS A 155 1.98 12.40 -16.91
C HIS A 155 2.55 12.96 -15.60
N LEU A 156 3.81 13.37 -15.59
CA LEU A 156 4.44 14.01 -14.45
C LEU A 156 3.70 15.29 -14.03
N LYS A 157 3.22 16.08 -14.99
CA LYS A 157 2.41 17.29 -14.73
C LYS A 157 1.00 17.00 -14.17
N GLN A 158 0.51 15.77 -14.32
CA GLN A 158 -0.82 15.36 -13.85
C GLN A 158 -0.80 14.76 -12.43
N ALA A 159 0.40 14.54 -11.89
CA ALA A 159 0.61 13.93 -10.58
C ALA A 159 0.54 14.97 -9.46
N ASP A 160 0.11 14.51 -8.28
CA ASP A 160 -0.07 15.38 -7.10
C ASP A 160 1.25 15.49 -6.29
N ALA A 161 2.17 14.54 -6.46
CA ALA A 161 3.54 14.61 -5.95
C ALA A 161 4.49 13.75 -6.77
N LEU A 162 5.79 13.91 -6.52
CA LEU A 162 6.86 13.15 -7.16
C LEU A 162 7.68 12.37 -6.13
N GLU A 163 7.97 11.10 -6.44
CA GLU A 163 8.92 10.28 -5.70
C GLU A 163 10.21 10.13 -6.52
N ILE A 164 11.31 10.74 -6.05
CA ILE A 164 12.62 10.58 -6.67
C ILE A 164 13.32 9.38 -6.02
N VAL A 165 13.48 8.31 -6.78
CA VAL A 165 14.01 7.05 -6.27
C VAL A 165 15.52 7.04 -6.38
N ILE A 166 16.18 6.94 -5.22
CA ILE A 166 17.64 6.76 -5.15
C ILE A 166 18.01 5.27 -5.07
N GLY A 167 17.14 4.45 -4.48
CA GLY A 167 17.33 3.01 -4.37
C GLY A 167 16.09 2.30 -3.86
N GLN A 168 16.10 0.97 -3.92
CA GLN A 168 15.03 0.11 -3.42
C GLN A 168 15.60 -1.02 -2.57
N GLY A 169 14.89 -1.39 -1.50
CA GLY A 169 15.37 -2.41 -0.55
C GLY A 169 15.53 -3.81 -1.17
N ALA A 170 14.75 -4.15 -2.19
CA ALA A 170 14.85 -5.44 -2.87
C ALA A 170 16.16 -5.60 -3.66
N LYS A 171 16.70 -4.50 -4.20
CA LYS A 171 17.85 -4.49 -5.11
C LYS A 171 18.66 -3.20 -4.93
N PRO A 172 19.42 -3.07 -3.82
CA PRO A 172 20.26 -1.90 -3.61
C PRO A 172 21.27 -1.75 -4.76
N GLY A 173 21.30 -0.57 -5.40
CA GLY A 173 22.29 -0.22 -6.42
C GLY A 173 22.03 -0.73 -7.85
N THR A 174 20.99 -1.53 -8.11
CA THR A 174 20.76 -2.14 -9.45
C THR A 174 19.50 -1.66 -10.19
N GLY A 175 18.77 -0.68 -9.65
CA GLY A 175 17.61 -0.08 -10.31
C GLY A 175 16.43 -1.04 -10.55
N GLY A 176 15.37 -0.56 -11.18
CA GLY A 176 14.24 -1.37 -11.62
C GLY A 176 14.61 -2.25 -12.82
N LEU A 177 14.06 -3.46 -12.88
CA LEU A 177 14.15 -4.33 -14.06
C LEU A 177 12.73 -4.65 -14.49
N LEU A 178 12.31 -4.06 -15.60
CA LEU A 178 11.10 -4.44 -16.34
C LEU A 178 11.54 -5.39 -17.46
N MET A 179 11.15 -6.66 -17.36
CA MET A 179 11.30 -7.59 -18.48
C MET A 179 10.36 -7.12 -19.60
N GLY A 180 10.89 -6.95 -20.80
CA GLY A 180 10.14 -6.44 -21.95
C GLY A 180 8.82 -7.20 -22.14
N LEU A 181 7.79 -6.45 -22.52
CA LEU A 181 6.51 -6.98 -23.01
C LEU A 181 6.73 -7.93 -24.20
#